data_AF-A0AAV3M4E8-F1
#
_entry.id   AF-A0AAV3M4E8-F1
#
_cell.length_a   1.000
_cell.length_b   1.000
_cell.length_c   1.000
_cell.angle_alpha   90.00
_cell.angle_beta   90.00
_cell.angle_gamma   90.00
#
_symmetry.space_group_name_H-M   'P 1'
#
loop_
_entity.id
_entity.type
_entity.pdbx_description
1 polymer ?
#
loop_
_entity_poly.entity_id
_entity_poly.type
_entity_poly.pdbx_seq_one_letter_code
_entity_poly.pdbx_strand_id
1 'polypeptide(L)' 'MTKSLVFKGNEIIPFDNGDGQIWFTSPQMAKLLEYKNEKSVTN' A
#
# COMPACT_ATOMS: atom_id res chain seq x y z
N MET A 1 5.77 8.39 13.67
CA MET A 1 5.74 6.92 13.63
C MET A 1 5.14 6.52 12.30
N THR A 2 5.86 5.77 11.47
CA THR A 2 5.30 5.13 10.28
C THR A 2 4.38 3.99 10.73
N LYS A 3 3.09 4.08 10.39
CA LYS A 3 2.10 3.03 10.67
C LYS A 3 2.10 2.06 9.49
N SER A 4 2.40 0.79 9.73
CA SER A 4 2.30 -0.24 8.69
C SER A 4 0.84 -0.59 8.40
N LEU A 5 0.58 -0.97 7.15
CA LEU A 5 -0.72 -1.48 6.71
C LEU A 5 -0.61 -3.00 6.58
N VAL A 6 -1.49 -3.71 7.29
CA VAL A 6 -1.52 -5.18 7.32
C VAL A 6 -2.85 -5.69 6.81
N PHE A 7 -2.83 -6.59 5.83
CA PHE A 7 -4.01 -7.23 5.28
C PHE A 7 -3.71 -8.69 4.94
N LYS A 8 -4.50 -9.62 5.49
CA LYS A 8 -4.33 -11.07 5.29
C LYS A 8 -2.89 -11.60 5.52
N GLY A 9 -2.14 -10.97 6.41
CA GLY A 9 -0.74 -11.34 6.68
C GLY A 9 0.30 -10.69 5.76
N ASN A 10 -0.14 -9.95 4.74
CA ASN A 10 0.74 -9.08 3.96
C ASN A 10 0.90 -7.74 4.67
N GLU A 11 2.12 -7.20 4.66
CA GLU A 11 2.46 -5.93 5.28
C GLU A 11 3.17 -5.00 4.29
N ILE A 12 2.78 -3.72 4.31
CA ILE A 12 3.48 -2.63 3.63
C ILE A 12 3.74 -1.47 4.55
N ILE A 13 4.78 -0.70 4.21
CA ILE A 13 5.11 0.57 4.87
C ILE A 13 4.72 1.68 3.90
N PRO A 14 3.62 2.41 4.18
CA PRO A 14 3.24 3.56 3.39
C PRO A 14 4.16 4.77 3.68
N PHE A 15 4.08 5.75 2.80
CA PHE A 15 4.75 7.03 2.89
C PHE A 15 3.84 8.07 3.56
N ASP A 16 4.42 8.89 4.41
CA ASP A 16 3.77 10.05 5.00
C ASP A 16 4.44 11.30 4.44
N ASN A 17 3.68 12.08 3.66
CA ASN A 17 4.16 13.32 3.04
C ASN A 17 3.80 14.57 3.87
N GLY A 18 3.28 14.40 5.09
CA GLY A 18 2.91 15.51 5.97
C GLY A 18 1.67 16.29 5.54
N ASP A 19 0.91 15.78 4.56
CA ASP A 19 -0.35 16.35 4.05
C ASP A 19 -1.59 15.79 4.76
N GLY A 20 -1.39 14.97 5.79
CA GLY A 20 -2.46 14.27 6.50
C GLY A 20 -3.02 13.05 5.75
N GLN A 21 -2.46 12.71 4.59
CA GLN A 21 -2.82 11.52 3.83
C GLN A 21 -1.74 10.43 3.94
N ILE A 22 -2.15 9.19 3.66
CA ILE A 22 -1.25 8.04 3.62
C ILE A 22 -1.02 7.70 2.16
N TRP A 23 0.24 7.73 1.73
CA TRP A 23 0.65 7.47 0.36
C TRP A 23 1.23 6.06 0.23
N PHE A 24 0.99 5.40 -0.89
CA PHE A 24 1.58 4.11 -1.22
C PHE A 24 1.71 3.99 -2.74
N THR A 25 2.63 3.15 -3.19
CA THR A 25 2.79 2.86 -4.63
C THR A 25 1.84 1.74 -5.06
N SER A 26 1.48 1.69 -6.35
CA SER A 26 0.67 0.59 -6.90
C SER A 26 1.26 -0.81 -6.62
N PRO A 27 2.60 -1.04 -6.74
CA PRO A 27 3.21 -2.30 -6.34
C PRO A 27 3.01 -2.67 -4.86
N GLN A 28 3.12 -1.69 -3.95
CA GLN A 28 2.89 -1.93 -2.52
C GLN A 28 1.45 -2.38 -2.28
N MET A 29 0.49 -1.68 -2.87
CA MET A 29 -0.92 -2.03 -2.70
C MET A 29 -1.29 -3.35 -3.40
N ALA A 30 -0.66 -3.67 -4.53
CA ALA A 30 -0.81 -4.98 -5.17
C ALA A 30 -0.28 -6.12 -4.29
N LYS A 31 0.86 -5.92 -3.64
CA LYS A 31 1.41 -6.85 -2.65
C LYS A 31 0.49 -7.00 -1.44
N LEU A 32 -0.02 -5.89 -0.91
CA LEU A 32 -0.91 -5.91 0.26
C LEU A 32 -2.21 -6.68 -0.02
N LEU A 33 -2.76 -6.51 -1.22
CA LEU A 33 -4.05 -7.07 -1.63
C LEU A 33 -3.95 -8.37 -2.44
N GLU A 34 -2.74 -8.91 -2.61
CA GLU A 34 -2.46 -10.14 -3.37
C GLU A 34 -2.89 -10.08 -4.85
N TYR A 35 -2.88 -8.89 -5.44
CA TYR A 35 -3.14 -8.74 -6.87
C TYR A 35 -1.95 -9.22 -7.69
N LYS A 36 -2.22 -10.16 -8.61
CA LYS A 36 -1.22 -10.69 -9.55
C LYS A 36 -0.74 -9.65 -10.58
N ASN A 37 -1.50 -8.58 -10.80
CA ASN A 37 -1.17 -7.52 -11.73
C ASN A 37 -1.37 -6.16 -11.05
N GLU A 38 -0.30 -5.37 -10.96
CA GLU A 38 -0.27 -4.05 -10.31
C GLU A 38 -1.25 -3.06 -10.97
N LYS A 39 -1.51 -3.24 -12.28
CA LYS A 39 -2.48 -2.43 -13.03
C LYS A 39 -3.94 -2.64 -12.60
N SER A 40 -4.24 -3.66 -11.81
CA SER A 40 -5.58 -3.89 -11.26
C SER A 40 -5.89 -3.03 -10.03
N VAL A 41 -4.87 -2.36 -9.46
CA VAL A 41 -5.03 -1.53 -8.26
C VAL A 41 -5.43 -0.09 -8.60
N THR A 42 -4.96 0.42 -9.74
CA THR A 42 -5.18 1.80 -10.18
C THR A 42 -5.78 1.75 -11.58
N ASN A 43 -7.11 1.84 -11.65
CA ASN A 43 -7.83 2.09 -12.90
C ASN A 43 -7.96 3.60 -13.12
#